data_AF-A0A9E5YHI3-F1
#
_entry.id   AF-A0A9E5YHI3-F1
#
_cell.length_a   1.000
_cell.length_b   1.000
_cell.length_c   1.000
_cell.angle_alpha   90.00
_cell.angle_beta   90.00
_cell.angle_gamma   90.00
#
_symmetry.space_group_name_H-M   'P 1'
#
loop_
_entity.id
_entity.type
_entity.pdbx_description
1 polymer ?
#
loop_
_entity_poly.entity_id
_entity_poly.type
_entity_poly.pdbx_seq_one_letter_code
_entity_poly.pdbx_strand_id
1 'polypeptide(L)'
;MKIILILLDGLGDRSYKVLDGLTPLQAASTLNLNRLAYLGSNGLFHPLSPGQCLPSETAHYLLFGYDLINFPGRGLLEAVGECVKFDEVSAAAGCMGLLRRKELMLMMLNYSDRSALLGHRLGKTERPYFPNDYEPFKLKE
;
A
#
# COMPACT_ATOMS: atom_id res chain seq x y z
N MET A 1 22.41 19.73 12.18
CA MET A 1 22.16 18.35 12.65
C MET A 1 21.88 17.49 11.44
N LYS A 2 22.38 16.26 11.36
CA LYS A 2 22.05 15.32 10.27
C LYS A 2 20.99 14.34 10.77
N ILE A 3 20.05 13.94 9.91
CA ILE A 3 18.95 13.04 10.23
C ILE A 3 19.08 11.79 9.35
N ILE A 4 18.90 10.61 9.96
CA ILE A 4 18.81 9.33 9.25
C ILE A 4 17.42 8.77 9.55
N LEU A 5 16.62 8.54 8.51
CA LEU A 5 15.33 7.86 8.58
C LEU A 5 15.52 6.45 8.01
N ILE A 6 15.23 5.42 8.82
CA ILE A 6 15.27 4.02 8.41
C ILE A 6 13.83 3.51 8.38
N LEU A 7 13.38 3.10 7.20
CA LEU A 7 12.09 2.46 7.00
C LEU A 7 12.29 0.98 6.69
N LEU A 8 11.64 0.11 7.46
CA LEU A 8 11.62 -1.33 7.22
C LEU A 8 10.27 -1.66 6.56
N ASP A 9 10.27 -1.91 5.26
CA ASP A 9 9.05 -2.17 4.51
C ASP A 9 8.38 -3.48 4.96
N GLY A 10 7.06 -3.46 5.12
CA GLY A 10 6.29 -4.60 5.58
C GLY A 10 6.63 -5.10 7.00
N LEU A 11 7.29 -4.30 7.85
CA LEU A 11 7.71 -4.72 9.19
C LEU A 11 6.56 -5.14 10.11
N GLY A 12 5.43 -4.45 10.01
CA GLY A 12 4.26 -4.67 10.84
C GLY A 12 3.53 -5.95 10.45
N ASP A 13 3.29 -6.82 11.44
CA ASP A 13 2.62 -8.09 11.20
C ASP A 13 1.80 -8.55 12.43
N ARG A 14 1.09 -9.66 12.30
CA ARG A 14 0.29 -10.30 13.34
C ARG A 14 1.08 -11.39 14.05
N SER A 15 0.52 -11.88 15.16
CA SER A 15 1.06 -13.04 15.85
C SER A 15 0.68 -14.34 15.15
N TYR A 16 1.59 -15.30 15.16
CA TYR A 16 1.39 -16.61 14.53
C TYR A 16 1.66 -17.76 15.51
N LYS A 17 0.87 -18.83 15.42
CA LYS A 17 1.02 -20.02 16.28
C LYS A 17 2.38 -20.71 16.11
N VAL A 18 2.94 -20.71 14.90
CA VAL A 18 4.27 -21.28 14.61
C VAL A 18 5.42 -20.49 15.26
N LEU A 19 5.14 -19.27 15.71
CA LEU A 19 6.07 -18.40 16.42
C LEU A 19 5.67 -18.26 17.89
N ASP A 20 5.04 -19.27 18.48
CA ASP A 20 4.57 -19.27 19.88
C ASP A 20 3.66 -18.08 20.24
N GLY A 21 2.89 -17.57 19.27
CA GLY A 21 2.00 -16.43 19.46
C GLY A 21 2.70 -15.07 19.37
N LEU A 22 3.93 -15.02 18.87
CA LEU A 22 4.68 -13.78 18.60
C LEU A 22 4.51 -13.31 17.15
N THR A 23 4.76 -12.02 16.91
CA THR A 23 4.98 -11.50 15.54
C THR A 23 6.37 -11.88 15.04
N PRO A 24 6.63 -11.88 13.71
CA PRO A 24 7.97 -12.10 13.17
C PRO A 24 9.03 -11.16 13.75
N LEU A 25 8.70 -9.88 13.96
CA LEU A 25 9.62 -8.92 14.57
C LEU A 25 9.96 -9.26 16.03
N GLN A 26 8.99 -9.78 16.79
CA GLN A 26 9.20 -10.22 18.17
C GLN A 26 10.00 -11.53 18.25
N ALA A 27 9.77 -12.45 17.32
CA ALA A 27 10.49 -13.73 17.26
C ALA A 27 11.93 -13.58 16.75
N ALA A 28 12.22 -12.54 15.98
CA ALA A 28 13.55 -12.28 15.42
C ALA A 28 14.55 -11.78 16.48
N SER A 29 15.82 -12.21 16.36
CA SER A 29 16.91 -11.70 17.19
C SER A 29 17.33 -10.30 16.75
N THR A 30 16.82 -9.28 17.44
CA THR A 30 16.91 -7.86 17.02
C THR A 30 17.68 -6.99 18.03
N LEU A 31 18.86 -7.44 18.45
CA LEU A 31 19.66 -6.78 19.51
C LEU A 31 19.89 -5.28 19.28
N ASN A 32 20.18 -4.87 18.04
CA ASN A 32 20.45 -3.47 17.71
C ASN A 32 19.18 -2.61 17.74
N LEU A 33 18.05 -3.12 17.22
CA LEU A 33 16.77 -2.42 17.28
C LEU A 33 16.29 -2.30 18.73
N ASN A 34 16.45 -3.36 19.53
CA ASN A 34 16.14 -3.32 20.96
C ASN A 34 16.97 -2.28 21.71
N ARG A 35 18.26 -2.16 21.39
CA ARG A 35 19.15 -1.14 21.96
C ARG A 35 18.71 0.28 21.56
N LEU A 36 18.33 0.49 20.30
CA LEU A 36 17.81 1.78 19.82
C LEU A 36 16.50 2.14 20.52
N ALA A 37 15.58 1.19 20.66
CA ALA A 37 14.32 1.38 21.36
C ALA A 37 14.54 1.71 22.85
N TYR A 38 15.50 1.05 23.51
CA TYR A 38 15.82 1.30 24.92
C TYR A 38 16.44 2.68 25.17
N LEU A 39 17.33 3.13 24.29
CA LEU A 39 18.03 4.43 24.43
C LEU A 39 17.24 5.61 23.85
N GLY A 40 16.22 5.34 23.03
CA GLY A 40 15.47 6.34 22.29
C GLY A 40 14.07 6.61 22.86
N SER A 41 13.23 7.18 21.99
CA SER A 41 11.78 7.33 22.24
C SER A 41 11.02 6.39 21.31
N ASN A 42 9.95 5.79 21.83
CA ASN A 42 9.15 4.79 21.13
C ASN A 42 7.73 5.30 20.94
N GLY A 43 7.07 4.82 19.88
CA GLY A 43 5.69 5.14 19.60
C GLY A 43 5.13 4.27 18.47
N LEU A 44 3.82 4.36 18.27
CA LEU A 44 3.15 3.80 17.10
C LEU A 44 3.02 4.87 16.03
N PHE A 45 3.26 4.49 14.78
CA PHE A 45 3.09 5.36 13.64
C PHE A 45 1.90 4.90 12.81
N HIS A 46 0.96 5.82 12.58
CA HIS A 46 -0.15 5.64 11.65
C HIS A 46 0.00 6.69 10.56
N PRO A 47 0.29 6.29 9.29
CA PRO A 47 0.53 7.27 8.24
C PRO A 47 -0.63 8.25 8.01
N LEU A 48 -1.87 7.78 8.18
CA LEU A 48 -3.08 8.59 8.03
C LEU A 48 -4.01 8.47 9.25
N SER A 49 -4.56 7.27 9.47
CA SER A 49 -5.46 7.01 10.59
C SER A 49 -5.34 5.56 11.10
N PRO A 50 -5.66 5.28 12.38
CA PRO A 50 -5.65 3.92 12.90
C PRO A 50 -6.58 2.98 12.12
N GLY A 51 -6.06 1.81 11.73
CA GLY A 51 -6.84 0.77 11.04
C GLY A 51 -6.96 0.95 9.52
N GLN A 52 -6.43 2.03 8.95
CA GLN A 52 -6.40 2.24 7.51
C GLN A 52 -5.11 1.66 6.91
N CYS A 53 -5.28 0.71 5.98
CA CYS A 53 -4.17 0.19 5.18
C CYS A 53 -3.94 1.13 3.99
N LEU A 54 -2.69 1.55 3.78
CA LEU A 54 -2.30 2.38 2.65
C LEU A 54 -1.31 1.62 1.76
N PRO A 55 -1.40 1.77 0.43
CA PRO A 55 -0.34 1.39 -0.49
C PRO A 55 0.98 2.10 -0.16
N SER A 56 2.11 1.49 -0.51
CA SER A 56 3.45 1.99 -0.18
C SER A 56 3.67 3.41 -0.70
N GLU A 57 3.24 3.71 -1.93
CA GLU A 57 3.38 5.03 -2.54
C GLU A 57 2.71 6.14 -1.73
N THR A 58 1.50 5.89 -1.24
CA THR A 58 0.71 6.84 -0.43
C THR A 58 1.28 6.95 0.98
N ALA A 59 1.70 5.84 1.58
CA ALA A 59 2.28 5.80 2.92
C ALA A 59 3.61 6.56 2.99
N HIS A 60 4.49 6.40 2.00
CA HIS A 60 5.73 7.15 1.91
C HIS A 60 5.48 8.64 1.69
N TYR A 61 4.51 9.00 0.84
CA TYR A 61 4.18 10.40 0.57
C TYR A 61 3.75 11.13 1.84
N LEU A 62 2.88 10.51 2.64
CA LEU A 62 2.48 11.02 3.96
C LEU A 62 3.62 11.04 4.97
N LEU A 63 4.48 10.00 4.99
CA LEU A 63 5.63 9.91 5.90
C LEU A 63 6.61 11.09 5.70
N PHE A 64 6.77 11.55 4.46
CA PHE A 64 7.59 12.72 4.14
C PHE A 64 6.88 14.06 4.38
N GLY A 65 5.62 14.04 4.86
CA GLY A 65 4.86 15.23 5.23
C GLY A 65 4.09 15.88 4.07
N TYR A 66 3.93 15.19 2.94
CA TYR A 66 3.14 15.71 1.82
C TYR A 66 1.64 15.43 2.02
N ASP A 67 0.80 16.34 1.50
CA ASP A 67 -0.65 16.19 1.51
C ASP A 67 -1.14 15.33 0.33
N LEU A 68 -2.01 14.36 0.61
CA LEU A 68 -2.60 13.47 -0.40
C LEU A 68 -3.37 14.21 -1.49
N ILE A 69 -3.87 15.42 -1.24
CA ILE A 69 -4.51 16.23 -2.28
C ILE A 69 -3.57 16.52 -3.45
N ASN A 70 -2.26 16.51 -3.19
CA ASN A 70 -1.19 16.70 -4.18
C ASN A 70 -0.53 15.38 -4.56
N PHE A 71 -1.13 14.22 -4.27
CA PHE A 71 -0.53 12.94 -4.61
C PHE A 71 -0.57 12.75 -6.14
N PRO A 72 0.59 12.60 -6.81
CA PRO A 72 0.65 12.61 -8.27
C PRO A 72 0.21 11.28 -8.92
N GLY A 73 -0.17 10.30 -8.11
CA GLY A 73 -0.40 8.94 -8.58
C GLY A 73 0.88 8.11 -8.66
N ARG A 74 0.71 6.79 -8.61
CA ARG A 74 1.82 5.83 -8.64
C ARG A 74 2.63 5.91 -9.94
N GLY A 75 1.97 6.07 -11.08
CA GLY A 75 2.62 6.05 -12.40
C GLY A 75 3.72 7.10 -12.56
N LEU A 76 3.49 8.34 -12.08
CA LEU A 76 4.51 9.38 -12.11
C LEU A 76 5.70 9.02 -11.21
N LEU A 77 5.45 8.54 -9.99
CA LEU A 77 6.50 8.18 -9.03
C LEU A 77 7.40 7.07 -9.56
N GLU A 78 6.81 6.03 -10.15
CA GLU A 78 7.55 4.91 -10.75
C GLU A 78 8.36 5.37 -11.97
N ALA A 79 7.78 6.21 -12.85
CA ALA A 79 8.50 6.75 -14.01
C ALA A 79 9.72 7.60 -13.60
N VAL A 80 9.57 8.43 -12.56
CA VAL A 80 10.68 9.20 -11.99
C VAL A 80 11.73 8.27 -11.40
N GLY A 81 11.31 7.21 -10.69
CA GLY A 81 12.21 6.19 -10.12
C GLY A 81 13.05 5.47 -11.18
N GLU A 82 12.46 5.17 -12.33
CA GLU A 82 13.12 4.55 -13.49
C GLU A 82 13.87 5.55 -14.38
N CYS A 83 13.93 6.82 -13.98
CA CYS A 83 14.52 7.91 -14.79
C CYS A 83 13.91 8.03 -16.20
N VAL A 84 12.65 7.63 -16.36
CA VAL A 84 11.90 7.72 -17.61
C VAL A 84 11.24 9.09 -17.69
N LYS A 85 11.26 9.69 -18.88
CA LYS A 85 10.53 10.93 -19.14
C LYS A 85 9.04 10.61 -19.07
N PHE A 86 8.37 11.08 -18.02
CA PHE A 86 6.93 10.88 -17.87
C PHE A 86 6.16 11.77 -18.85
N ASP A 87 5.22 11.16 -19.55
CA ASP A 87 4.21 11.87 -20.31
C ASP A 87 2.85 11.17 -20.14
N GLU A 88 1.79 11.97 -19.91
CA GLU A 88 0.46 11.45 -19.58
C GLU A 88 -0.14 10.60 -20.70
N VAL A 89 0.22 10.90 -21.96
CA VAL A 89 -0.33 10.23 -23.15
C VAL A 89 0.23 8.81 -23.30
N SER A 90 1.54 8.63 -23.12
CA SER A 90 2.20 7.33 -23.10
C SER A 90 1.86 6.57 -21.83
N ALA A 91 1.71 7.24 -20.69
CA ALA A 91 1.30 6.62 -19.44
C ALA A 91 -0.14 6.10 -19.48
N ALA A 92 -1.03 6.69 -20.30
CA ALA A 92 -2.40 6.22 -20.49
C ALA A 92 -2.48 4.79 -21.03
N ALA A 93 -1.45 4.31 -21.74
CA ALA A 93 -1.36 2.92 -22.16
C ALA A 93 -1.06 1.95 -21.00
N GLY A 94 -0.58 2.45 -19.85
CA GLY A 94 -0.16 1.65 -18.69
C GLY A 94 1.13 0.86 -18.92
N CYS A 95 1.82 0.46 -17.84
CA CYS A 95 3.04 -0.34 -17.89
C CYS A 95 2.83 -1.77 -18.46
N MET A 96 1.58 -2.23 -18.48
CA MET A 96 1.15 -3.52 -19.03
C MET A 96 0.66 -3.40 -20.49
N GLY A 97 0.63 -2.18 -21.06
CA GLY A 97 -0.01 -1.88 -22.34
C GLY A 97 -1.54 -1.90 -22.26
N LEU A 98 -2.17 -1.71 -23.42
CA LEU A 98 -3.62 -1.79 -23.56
C LEU A 98 -4.12 -3.17 -23.13
N LEU A 99 -5.06 -3.21 -22.20
CA LEU A 99 -5.67 -4.44 -21.72
C LEU A 99 -6.20 -5.26 -22.89
N ARG A 100 -5.62 -6.43 -23.13
CA ARG A 100 -6.10 -7.37 -24.13
C ARG A 100 -7.36 -8.05 -23.58
N ARG A 101 -8.18 -8.60 -24.47
CA ARG A 101 -9.53 -9.13 -24.19
C ARG A 101 -9.65 -10.00 -22.91
N LYS A 102 -8.62 -10.78 -22.57
CA LYS A 102 -8.58 -11.63 -21.36
C LYS A 102 -8.12 -10.88 -20.10
N GLU A 103 -7.25 -9.89 -20.25
CA GLU A 103 -6.68 -9.07 -19.17
C GLU A 103 -7.71 -8.08 -18.63
N LEU A 104 -8.59 -7.55 -19.48
CA LEU A 104 -9.69 -6.68 -19.07
C LEU A 104 -10.58 -7.35 -18.01
N MET A 105 -10.94 -8.62 -18.24
CA MET A 105 -11.74 -9.37 -17.27
C MET A 105 -10.98 -9.59 -15.96
N LEU A 106 -9.69 -9.89 -16.01
CA LEU A 106 -8.88 -10.05 -14.80
C LEU A 106 -8.73 -8.74 -14.02
N MET A 107 -8.61 -7.60 -14.71
CA MET A 107 -8.53 -6.29 -14.06
C MET A 107 -9.88 -5.86 -13.47
N MET A 108 -10.99 -6.08 -14.19
CA MET A 108 -12.34 -5.85 -13.66
C MET A 108 -12.61 -6.73 -12.44
N LEU A 109 -12.14 -7.97 -12.46
CA LEU A 109 -12.25 -8.88 -11.32
C LEU A 109 -11.38 -8.41 -10.14
N ASN A 110 -10.17 -7.94 -10.40
CA ASN A 110 -9.32 -7.35 -9.36
C ASN A 110 -9.96 -6.10 -8.74
N TYR A 111 -10.58 -5.24 -9.57
CA TYR A 111 -11.34 -4.07 -9.14
C TYR A 111 -12.62 -4.45 -8.38
N SER A 112 -13.23 -5.61 -8.68
CA SER A 112 -14.35 -6.16 -7.93
C SER A 112 -13.93 -6.92 -6.66
N ASP A 113 -12.76 -6.60 -6.08
CA ASP A 113 -12.23 -7.20 -4.86
C ASP A 113 -12.14 -8.74 -4.90
N ARG A 114 -11.82 -9.36 -6.06
CA ARG A 114 -11.70 -10.82 -6.12
C ARG A 114 -10.61 -11.39 -5.20
N SER A 115 -9.63 -10.58 -4.81
CA SER A 115 -8.65 -11.00 -3.80
C SER A 115 -9.34 -11.30 -2.46
N ALA A 116 -10.35 -10.52 -2.08
CA ALA A 116 -11.17 -10.78 -0.90
C ALA A 116 -12.04 -12.05 -1.07
N LEU A 117 -12.55 -12.32 -2.28
CA LEU A 117 -13.26 -13.56 -2.61
C LEU A 117 -12.35 -14.80 -2.62
N LEU A 118 -11.06 -14.64 -2.93
CA LEU A 118 -10.05 -15.71 -2.91
C LEU A 118 -9.34 -15.83 -1.54
N GLY A 119 -9.84 -15.13 -0.51
CA GLY A 119 -9.44 -15.32 0.89
C GLY A 119 -8.57 -14.20 1.50
N HIS A 120 -8.31 -13.12 0.78
CA HIS A 120 -7.54 -11.99 1.30
C HIS A 120 -8.38 -11.13 2.26
N ARG A 121 -7.99 -11.05 3.53
CA ARG A 121 -8.84 -10.46 4.58
C ARG A 121 -8.48 -9.00 4.85
N LEU A 122 -9.25 -8.09 4.26
CA LEU A 122 -9.04 -6.63 4.32
C LEU A 122 -9.45 -5.97 5.66
N GLY A 123 -10.07 -6.71 6.59
CA GLY A 123 -10.52 -6.17 7.88
C GLY A 123 -10.81 -7.23 8.93
N LYS A 124 -11.17 -6.80 10.15
CA LYS A 124 -11.50 -7.71 11.27
C LYS A 124 -12.72 -8.58 10.96
N THR A 125 -13.67 -8.05 10.21
CA THR A 125 -14.88 -8.77 9.76
C THR A 125 -14.67 -9.26 8.33
N GLU A 126 -14.99 -10.52 8.07
CA GLU A 126 -15.01 -11.06 6.72
C GLU A 126 -16.14 -10.39 5.94
N ARG A 127 -15.80 -9.73 4.82
CA ARG A 127 -16.75 -9.03 3.95
C ARG A 127 -16.60 -9.59 2.54
N PRO A 128 -17.46 -10.53 2.14
CA PRO A 128 -17.33 -11.20 0.84
C PRO A 128 -17.82 -10.36 -0.35
N TYR A 129 -18.41 -9.18 -0.12
CA TYR A 129 -19.04 -8.34 -1.14
C TYR A 129 -19.20 -6.88 -0.69
N PHE A 130 -19.09 -5.92 -1.62
CA PHE A 130 -19.43 -4.50 -1.46
C PHE A 130 -20.54 -4.14 -2.48
N PRO A 131 -21.69 -3.59 -2.08
CA PRO A 131 -22.82 -3.40 -3.00
C PRO A 131 -22.60 -2.30 -4.05
N ASN A 132 -22.98 -2.65 -5.28
CA ASN A 132 -22.83 -1.93 -6.56
C ASN A 132 -23.81 -0.75 -6.80
N ASP A 133 -24.40 -0.16 -5.77
CA ASP A 133 -25.43 0.89 -5.95
C ASP A 133 -24.80 2.28 -6.15
N TYR A 134 -23.90 2.39 -7.13
CA TYR A 134 -23.31 3.66 -7.56
C TYR A 134 -23.68 3.95 -9.02
N GLU A 135 -24.27 5.13 -9.25
CA GLU A 135 -24.54 5.68 -10.58
C GLU A 135 -23.22 6.07 -11.28
N PRO A 136 -22.81 5.41 -12.37
CA PRO A 136 -21.53 5.68 -13.01
C PRO A 136 -21.52 7.03 -13.72
N PHE A 137 -20.38 7.73 -13.63
CA PHE A 137 -20.12 8.99 -14.33
C PHE A 137 -20.16 8.80 -15.85
N LYS A 138 -21.03 9.55 -16.54
CA LYS A 138 -21.16 9.53 -18.01
C LYS A 138 -20.53 10.78 -18.61
N LEU A 139 -19.54 10.61 -19.48
CA LEU A 139 -19.05 11.67 -20.36
C LEU A 139 -20.04 11.85 -21.51
N LYS A 140 -20.47 13.09 -21.75
CA LYS A 140 -21.31 13.44 -22.91
C LYS A 140 -20.43 13.50 -24.16
N GLU A 141 -20.91 12.89 -25.23
CA GLU A 141 -20.37 13.05 -26.60
C GLU A 141 -20.47 14.51 -27.08
#